data_AF-A0A9D9MPV1-F1
#
_entry.id   AF-A0A9D9MPV1-F1
#
_cell.length_a   1.000
_cell.length_b   1.000
_cell.length_c   1.000
_cell.angle_alpha   90.00
_cell.angle_beta   90.00
_cell.angle_gamma   90.00
#
_symmetry.space_group_name_H-M   'P 1'
#
loop_
_entity.id
_entity.type
_entity.pdbx_description
1 polymer ?
#
loop_
_entity_poly.entity_id
_entity_poly.type
_entity_poly.pdbx_seq_one_letter_code
_entity_poly.pdbx_strand_id
1 'polypeptide(L)'
;MRLLFVLISAILSSLLLSCGDTSKKIDTSKLTLDSLLVLYPDSIPLLVKKGNELIEKVQYQKALEIAAKAYRLDSVSFDTRVLYAEALINKPSRSADDMLRGHLMYKSLVKANPKSEKALVGLANTYTMLEDMDNSFVYINKALRINPRYRDAYILKGTNYRLKQDLKLAISSYETAVQIDPKCTMAYLSLAVLYELNGDAKLGMEKYTTAYQLEPKNTEVIYALAYAKENLGQTNEAMNLYRKMARIDSTYADAFFHIARIYQYDKPQLDSAIFYYKKAIKANQEHIPSYHNLGLVYEEKNDITNALFTYAKVLKMDPDYALTKERVADLKNKR
;
A
#
# COMPACT_ATOMS: atom_id res chain seq x y z
N MET A 1 3.56 20.96 27.01
CA MET A 1 4.29 22.24 26.87
C MET A 1 5.60 21.97 26.16
N ARG A 2 5.86 22.76 25.11
CA ARG A 2 6.99 22.76 24.16
C ARG A 2 8.36 22.54 24.84
N LEU A 3 9.12 21.48 24.49
CA LEU A 3 10.55 21.38 24.81
C LEU A 3 11.33 20.30 24.02
N LEU A 4 10.96 20.01 22.77
CA LEU A 4 11.70 19.04 21.93
C LEU A 4 12.09 19.55 20.53
N PHE A 5 11.88 20.84 20.24
CA PHE A 5 12.16 21.42 18.92
C PHE A 5 13.49 22.20 18.80
N VAL A 6 14.35 22.20 19.83
CA VAL A 6 15.56 23.07 19.87
C VAL A 6 16.88 22.31 19.62
N LEU A 7 16.90 20.98 19.62
CA LEU A 7 18.17 20.24 19.53
C LEU A 7 18.72 20.00 18.12
N ILE A 8 17.99 20.38 17.05
CA ILE A 8 18.49 20.23 15.66
C ILE A 8 19.28 21.46 15.18
N SER A 9 19.16 22.63 15.84
CA SER A 9 19.85 23.85 15.40
C SER A 9 21.25 24.05 15.99
N ALA A 10 21.69 23.24 16.96
CA ALA A 10 22.89 23.54 17.77
C ALA A 10 24.13 22.69 17.48
N ILE A 11 24.07 21.67 16.60
CA ILE A 11 25.20 20.72 16.41
C ILE A 11 26.04 21.02 15.15
N LEU A 12 25.67 21.98 14.30
CA LEU A 12 26.40 22.28 13.04
C LEU A 12 27.13 23.62 13.01
N SER A 13 27.39 24.27 14.15
CA SER A 13 28.08 25.58 14.20
C SER A 13 29.51 25.56 14.72
N SER A 14 30.15 24.39 14.88
CA SER A 14 31.54 24.34 15.39
C SER A 14 32.46 23.44 14.56
N LEU A 15 32.73 23.85 13.32
CA LEU A 15 33.94 23.53 12.55
C LEU A 15 33.87 24.35 11.26
N LEU A 16 34.58 25.48 11.26
CA LEU A 16 35.17 26.19 10.10
C LEU A 16 35.52 27.61 10.55
N LEU A 17 36.69 27.76 11.17
CA LEU A 17 37.43 29.02 11.19
C LEU A 17 38.71 28.78 10.39
N SER A 18 38.60 28.94 9.08
CA SER A 18 39.72 29.31 8.23
C SER A 18 39.18 30.16 7.09
N CYS A 19 39.89 31.26 6.85
CA CYS A 19 39.52 32.47 6.12
C CYS A 19 38.80 32.28 4.78
N GLY A 20 37.79 33.14 4.58
CA GLY A 20 37.43 33.68 3.27
C GLY A 20 36.55 32.81 2.39
N ASP A 21 35.24 32.84 2.61
CA ASP A 21 34.33 32.71 1.47
C ASP A 21 32.97 33.39 1.72
N THR A 22 32.48 34.08 0.71
CA THR A 22 31.17 34.75 0.69
C THR A 22 30.04 33.73 0.54
N SER A 23 29.84 32.85 1.51
CA SER A 23 28.64 32.00 1.52
C SER A 23 27.47 32.80 2.08
N LYS A 24 26.53 33.22 1.22
CA LYS A 24 25.18 33.58 1.67
C LYS A 24 24.69 32.46 2.59
N LYS A 25 24.50 32.74 3.89
CA LYS A 25 23.85 31.79 4.81
C LYS A 25 22.49 31.45 4.22
N ILE A 26 22.36 30.26 3.63
CA ILE A 26 21.11 29.76 3.10
C ILE A 26 20.18 29.58 4.31
N ASP A 27 19.05 30.29 4.30
CA ASP A 27 18.01 30.12 5.31
C ASP A 27 17.33 28.75 5.12
N THR A 28 17.88 27.74 5.79
CA THR A 28 17.42 26.35 5.72
C THR A 28 16.03 26.14 6.31
N SER A 29 15.50 27.12 7.07
CA SER A 29 14.17 27.02 7.71
C SER A 29 13.01 27.04 6.71
N LYS A 30 13.25 27.52 5.48
CA LYS A 30 12.26 27.60 4.40
C LYS A 30 12.42 26.52 3.34
N LEU A 31 13.44 25.67 3.45
CA LEU A 31 13.72 24.63 2.46
C LEU A 31 12.86 23.40 2.72
N THR A 32 12.41 22.76 1.63
CA THR A 32 11.75 21.46 1.71
C THR A 32 12.75 20.37 2.10
N LEU A 33 12.25 19.23 2.57
CA LEU A 33 13.11 18.07 2.86
C LEU A 33 13.92 17.63 1.64
N ASP A 34 13.33 17.69 0.45
CA ASP A 34 14.00 17.32 -0.79
C ASP A 34 15.12 18.32 -1.15
N SER A 35 14.88 19.62 -0.98
CA SER A 35 15.93 20.64 -1.14
C SER A 35 17.07 20.48 -0.13
N LEU A 36 16.75 20.13 1.12
CA LEU A 36 17.76 19.87 2.14
C LEU A 36 18.58 18.61 1.83
N LEU A 37 17.97 17.58 1.25
CA LEU A 37 18.68 16.37 0.82
C LEU A 37 19.57 16.60 -0.42
N VAL A 38 19.25 17.58 -1.27
CA VAL A 38 20.16 17.99 -2.34
C VAL A 38 21.40 18.68 -1.77
N LEU A 39 21.23 19.54 -0.77
CA LEU A 39 22.35 20.26 -0.12
C LEU A 39 23.18 19.37 0.81
N TYR A 40 22.54 18.41 1.48
CA TYR A 40 23.15 17.53 2.48
C TYR A 40 22.78 16.06 2.20
N PRO A 41 23.27 15.49 1.08
CA PRO A 41 22.83 14.18 0.60
C PRO A 41 23.16 13.02 1.55
N ASP A 42 24.14 13.17 2.43
CA ASP A 42 24.59 12.15 3.36
C ASP A 42 24.15 12.42 4.81
N SER A 43 23.25 13.39 5.03
CA SER A 43 22.68 13.65 6.35
C SER A 43 21.74 12.52 6.77
N ILE A 44 22.21 11.65 7.68
CA ILE A 44 21.44 10.52 8.20
C ILE A 44 20.06 10.95 8.74
N PRO A 45 19.92 12.02 9.55
CA PRO A 45 18.60 12.45 10.01
C PRO A 45 17.64 12.82 8.88
N LEU A 46 18.12 13.46 7.81
CA LEU A 46 17.29 13.81 6.65
C LEU A 46 16.90 12.57 5.85
N LEU A 47 17.84 11.63 5.65
CA LEU A 47 17.57 10.35 4.99
C LEU A 47 16.55 9.54 5.78
N VAL A 48 16.69 9.46 7.11
CA VAL A 48 15.74 8.76 7.97
C VAL A 48 14.36 9.38 7.90
N LYS A 49 14.27 10.71 7.97
CA LYS A 49 13.00 11.43 7.85
C LYS A 49 12.33 11.16 6.50
N LYS A 50 13.09 11.22 5.39
CA LYS A 50 12.55 10.97 4.05
C LYS A 50 12.13 9.51 3.86
N GLY A 51 12.91 8.57 4.39
CA GLY A 51 12.56 7.15 4.37
C GLY A 51 11.25 6.88 5.08
N ASN A 52 11.04 7.43 6.28
CA ASN A 52 9.78 7.30 7.01
C ASN A 52 8.61 7.94 6.26
N GLU A 53 8.78 9.13 5.65
CA GLU A 53 7.73 9.76 4.83
C GLU A 53 7.34 8.88 3.62
N LEU A 54 8.31 8.18 3.02
CA LEU A 54 8.05 7.24 1.93
C LEU A 54 7.34 5.98 2.43
N ILE A 55 7.69 5.46 3.61
CA ILE A 55 6.99 4.33 4.26
C ILE A 55 5.53 4.69 4.57
N GLU A 56 5.27 5.87 5.14
CA GLU A 56 3.91 6.35 5.40
C GLU A 56 3.08 6.44 4.11
N LYS A 57 3.72 6.78 2.99
CA LYS A 57 3.11 6.80 1.66
C LYS A 57 3.10 5.43 0.97
N VAL A 58 3.49 4.36 1.66
CA VAL A 58 3.54 2.97 1.15
C VAL A 58 4.51 2.82 -0.04
N GLN A 59 5.45 3.77 -0.22
CA GLN A 59 6.43 3.78 -1.30
C GLN A 59 7.69 2.98 -0.88
N TYR A 60 7.51 1.72 -0.48
CA TYR A 60 8.58 0.90 0.11
C TYR A 60 9.79 0.70 -0.79
N GLN A 61 9.60 0.60 -2.12
CA GLN A 61 10.71 0.49 -3.06
C GLN A 61 11.62 1.72 -3.02
N LYS A 62 11.04 2.93 -3.01
CA LYS A 62 11.80 4.19 -2.90
C LYS A 62 12.36 4.37 -1.49
N ALA A 63 11.59 3.97 -0.47
CA ALA A 63 12.05 4.01 0.91
C ALA A 63 13.30 3.14 1.10
N LEU A 64 13.35 1.97 0.46
CA LEU A 64 14.49 1.06 0.55
C LEU A 64 15.78 1.67 0.00
N GLU A 65 15.72 2.41 -1.10
CA GLU A 65 16.90 3.09 -1.67
C GLU A 65 17.52 4.08 -0.67
N ILE A 66 16.66 4.92 -0.07
CA ILE A 66 17.05 5.91 0.95
C ILE A 66 17.52 5.22 2.24
N ALA A 67 16.78 4.20 2.68
CA ALA A 67 17.08 3.45 3.89
C ALA A 67 18.40 2.69 3.79
N ALA A 68 18.68 2.07 2.64
CA ALA A 68 19.94 1.39 2.37
C ALA A 68 21.11 2.37 2.38
N LYS A 69 20.92 3.60 1.87
CA LYS A 69 21.92 4.66 1.97
C LYS A 69 22.18 5.06 3.43
N ALA A 70 21.13 5.34 4.19
CA ALA A 70 21.24 5.70 5.60
C ALA A 70 21.93 4.60 6.42
N TYR A 71 21.57 3.34 6.18
CA TYR A 71 22.16 2.17 6.83
C TYR A 71 23.64 1.96 6.48
N ARG A 72 24.07 2.25 5.24
CA ARG A 72 25.49 2.21 4.88
C ARG A 72 26.32 3.31 5.56
N LEU A 73 25.72 4.49 5.77
CA LEU A 73 26.38 5.62 6.43
C LEU A 73 26.51 5.39 7.94
N ASP A 74 25.54 4.71 8.55
CA ASP A 74 25.58 4.29 9.95
C ASP A 74 24.81 2.99 10.14
N SER A 75 25.53 1.87 10.18
CA SER A 75 24.95 0.54 10.29
C SER A 75 24.68 0.10 11.73
N VAL A 76 25.09 0.89 12.72
CA VAL A 76 24.92 0.58 14.14
C VAL A 76 23.76 1.35 14.77
N SER A 77 23.38 2.50 14.20
CA SER A 77 22.24 3.30 14.64
C SER A 77 20.93 2.50 14.65
N PHE A 78 20.16 2.71 15.71
CA PHE A 78 18.85 2.11 15.86
C PHE A 78 17.90 2.54 14.73
N ASP A 79 17.88 3.84 14.40
CA ASP A 79 16.91 4.40 13.46
C ASP A 79 17.17 3.96 12.02
N THR A 80 18.44 3.91 11.60
CA THR A 80 18.81 3.47 10.25
C THR A 80 18.51 1.99 10.05
N ARG A 81 18.77 1.17 11.07
CA ARG A 81 18.49 -0.27 11.06
C ARG A 81 17.00 -0.57 11.03
N VAL A 82 16.21 0.13 11.86
CA VAL A 82 14.75 -0.02 11.83
C VAL A 82 14.20 0.39 10.48
N LEU A 83 14.60 1.55 9.97
CA LEU A 83 14.14 2.04 8.67
C LEU A 83 14.47 1.08 7.54
N TYR A 84 15.71 0.57 7.51
CA TYR A 84 16.14 -0.39 6.50
C TYR A 84 15.38 -1.72 6.61
N ALA A 85 15.26 -2.29 7.81
CA ALA A 85 14.49 -3.51 8.02
C ALA A 85 13.02 -3.34 7.59
N GLU A 86 12.40 -2.22 7.96
CA GLU A 86 11.00 -1.91 7.64
C GLU A 86 10.77 -1.79 6.14
N ALA A 87 11.63 -1.06 5.43
CA ALA A 87 11.56 -0.95 3.98
C ALA A 87 11.85 -2.28 3.27
N LEU A 88 12.79 -3.07 3.80
CA LEU A 88 13.21 -4.36 3.22
C LEU A 88 12.08 -5.39 3.24
N ILE A 89 11.40 -5.56 4.38
CA ILE A 89 10.34 -6.58 4.53
C ILE A 89 9.03 -6.19 3.86
N ASN A 90 8.82 -4.91 3.55
CA ASN A 90 7.57 -4.42 2.96
C ASN A 90 7.66 -4.08 1.46
N LYS A 91 8.84 -4.22 0.82
CA LYS A 91 8.95 -4.00 -0.63
C LYS A 91 8.10 -5.01 -1.43
N PRO A 92 7.50 -4.61 -2.56
CA PRO A 92 6.67 -5.52 -3.37
C PRO A 92 7.41 -6.80 -3.83
N SER A 93 8.70 -6.68 -4.14
CA SER A 93 9.56 -7.78 -4.61
C SER A 93 10.32 -8.48 -3.48
N ARG A 94 9.76 -8.54 -2.27
CA ARG A 94 10.43 -9.18 -1.12
C ARG A 94 10.63 -10.68 -1.37
N SER A 95 11.81 -11.16 -1.02
CA SER A 95 12.18 -12.58 -1.04
C SER A 95 12.15 -13.18 0.37
N ALA A 96 12.26 -14.52 0.46
CA ALA A 96 12.44 -15.20 1.75
C ALA A 96 13.71 -14.74 2.48
N ASP A 97 14.79 -14.44 1.75
CA ASP A 97 16.03 -13.90 2.31
C ASP A 97 15.82 -12.49 2.89
N ASP A 98 15.05 -11.63 2.21
CA ASP A 98 14.70 -10.30 2.72
C ASP A 98 13.94 -10.40 4.06
N MET A 99 12.98 -11.33 4.16
CA MET A 99 12.23 -11.59 5.40
C MET A 99 13.14 -12.08 6.52
N LEU A 100 14.05 -13.03 6.22
CA LEU A 100 14.98 -13.57 7.20
C LEU A 100 15.96 -12.49 7.71
N ARG A 101 16.51 -11.67 6.81
CA ARG A 101 17.39 -10.54 7.17
C ARG A 101 16.68 -9.53 8.06
N GLY A 102 15.46 -9.14 7.69
CA GLY A 102 14.62 -8.26 8.50
C GLY A 102 14.34 -8.86 9.88
N HIS A 103 13.98 -10.14 9.95
CA HIS A 103 13.73 -10.85 11.19
C HIS A 103 14.95 -10.86 12.13
N LEU A 104 16.12 -11.25 11.62
CA LEU A 104 17.37 -11.25 12.39
C LEU A 104 17.74 -9.84 12.89
N MET A 105 17.52 -8.83 12.05
CA MET A 105 17.76 -7.43 12.40
C MET A 105 16.86 -6.99 13.54
N TYR A 106 15.54 -7.19 13.44
CA TYR A 106 14.61 -6.87 14.52
C TYR A 106 14.89 -7.64 15.80
N LYS A 107 15.23 -8.93 15.71
CA LYS A 107 15.61 -9.73 16.88
C LYS A 107 16.81 -9.13 17.61
N SER A 108 17.82 -8.67 16.88
CA SER A 108 18.98 -7.99 17.47
C SER A 108 18.65 -6.60 18.02
N LEU A 109 17.74 -5.85 17.38
CA LEU A 109 17.27 -4.55 17.87
C LEU A 109 16.48 -4.68 19.16
N VAL A 110 15.61 -5.70 19.28
CA VAL A 110 14.88 -6.02 20.51
C VAL A 110 15.85 -6.48 21.60
N LYS A 111 16.91 -7.24 21.28
CA LYS A 111 17.93 -7.62 22.26
C LYS A 111 18.67 -6.40 22.81
N ALA A 112 19.03 -5.45 21.94
CA ALA A 112 19.75 -4.23 22.33
C ALA A 112 18.85 -3.22 23.06
N ASN A 113 17.58 -3.11 22.65
CA ASN A 113 16.59 -2.23 23.25
C ASN A 113 15.24 -2.95 23.49
N PRO A 114 15.12 -3.73 24.58
CA PRO A 114 13.95 -4.56 24.85
C PRO A 114 12.65 -3.79 25.11
N LYS A 115 12.73 -2.47 25.33
CA LYS A 115 11.57 -1.60 25.56
C LYS A 115 11.16 -0.79 24.34
N SER A 116 11.83 -0.97 23.19
CA SER A 116 11.45 -0.27 21.97
C SER A 116 10.18 -0.89 21.38
N GLU A 117 9.06 -0.17 21.49
CA GLU A 117 7.78 -0.52 20.88
C GLU A 117 7.91 -0.78 19.37
N LYS A 118 8.64 0.09 18.67
CA LYS A 118 8.87 -0.03 17.22
C LYS A 118 9.65 -1.29 16.86
N ALA A 119 10.69 -1.64 17.63
CA ALA A 119 11.43 -2.88 17.39
C ALA A 119 10.62 -4.13 17.74
N LEU A 120 9.82 -4.09 18.82
CA LEU A 120 8.95 -5.18 19.23
C LEU A 120 7.85 -5.46 18.20
N VAL A 121 7.17 -4.42 17.70
CA VAL A 121 6.16 -4.57 16.65
C VAL A 121 6.79 -4.96 15.32
N GLY A 122 7.97 -4.42 14.98
CA GLY A 122 8.72 -4.86 13.80
C GLY A 122 9.06 -6.36 13.86
N LEU A 123 9.55 -6.85 15.00
CA LEU A 123 9.80 -8.28 15.22
C LEU A 123 8.51 -9.10 15.14
N ALA A 124 7.44 -8.64 15.79
CA ALA A 124 6.15 -9.30 15.72
C ALA A 124 5.63 -9.40 14.27
N ASN A 125 5.78 -8.35 13.48
CA ASN A 125 5.38 -8.34 12.08
C ASN A 125 6.14 -9.40 11.28
N THR A 126 7.45 -9.57 11.51
CA THR A 126 8.20 -10.65 10.87
C THR A 126 7.72 -12.04 11.28
N TYR A 127 7.30 -12.25 12.53
CA TYR A 127 6.68 -13.50 12.95
C TYR A 127 5.33 -13.74 12.25
N THR A 128 4.49 -12.71 12.11
CA THR A 128 3.23 -12.78 11.33
C THR A 128 3.50 -13.19 9.89
N MET A 129 4.52 -12.62 9.24
CA MET A 129 4.91 -12.97 7.86
C MET A 129 5.44 -14.39 7.72
N LEU A 130 6.00 -14.96 8.79
CA LEU A 130 6.44 -16.36 8.88
C LEU A 130 5.32 -17.30 9.36
N GLU A 131 4.08 -16.80 9.44
CA GLU A 131 2.89 -17.52 9.93
C GLU A 131 2.97 -18.00 11.40
N ASP A 132 3.97 -17.54 12.15
CA ASP A 132 4.14 -17.81 13.58
C ASP A 132 3.34 -16.79 14.41
N MET A 133 2.04 -17.01 14.45
CA MET A 133 1.10 -16.11 15.13
C MET A 133 1.33 -16.07 16.65
N ASP A 134 1.79 -17.17 17.24
CA ASP A 134 1.99 -17.26 18.69
C ASP A 134 3.12 -16.33 19.14
N ASN A 135 4.29 -16.39 18.48
CA ASN A 135 5.36 -15.45 18.78
C ASN A 135 4.97 -14.01 18.40
N SER A 136 4.23 -13.81 17.31
CA SER A 136 3.74 -12.47 16.96
C SER A 136 2.93 -11.85 18.10
N PHE A 137 1.94 -12.57 18.66
CA PHE A 137 1.16 -12.10 19.82
C PHE A 137 2.02 -11.87 21.07
N VAL A 138 3.05 -12.68 21.31
CA VAL A 138 3.98 -12.45 22.43
C VAL A 138 4.63 -11.08 22.33
N TYR A 139 5.15 -10.70 21.17
CA TYR A 139 5.85 -9.43 20.98
C TYR A 139 4.90 -8.23 20.85
N ILE A 140 3.72 -8.40 20.24
CA ILE A 140 2.64 -7.40 20.27
C ILE A 140 2.26 -7.07 21.72
N ASN A 141 2.01 -8.09 22.54
CA ASN A 141 1.61 -7.89 23.93
C ASN A 141 2.75 -7.28 24.78
N LYS A 142 4.01 -7.59 24.47
CA LYS A 142 5.15 -6.88 25.09
C LYS A 142 5.14 -5.39 24.75
N ALA A 143 4.94 -5.03 23.48
CA ALA A 143 4.83 -3.62 23.07
C ALA A 143 3.66 -2.92 23.76
N LEU A 144 2.49 -3.55 23.83
CA LEU A 144 1.30 -2.99 24.48
C LEU A 144 1.41 -2.87 26.01
N ARG A 145 2.23 -3.70 26.68
CA ARG A 145 2.55 -3.52 28.10
C ARG A 145 3.43 -2.29 28.35
N ILE A 146 4.29 -1.94 27.40
CA ILE A 146 5.15 -0.75 27.48
C ILE A 146 4.32 0.50 27.17
N ASN A 147 3.55 0.45 26.09
CA ASN A 147 2.66 1.52 25.66
C ASN A 147 1.29 0.96 25.25
N PRO A 148 0.30 1.03 26.16
CA PRO A 148 -1.07 0.61 25.88
C PRO A 148 -1.77 1.41 24.78
N ARG A 149 -1.18 2.51 24.30
CA ARG A 149 -1.70 3.33 23.20
C ARG A 149 -0.80 3.24 21.95
N TYR A 150 -0.04 2.17 21.79
CA TYR A 150 0.77 1.98 20.59
C TYR A 150 -0.09 1.46 19.43
N ARG A 151 -0.51 2.40 18.57
CA ARG A 151 -1.43 2.17 17.44
C ARG A 151 -0.99 1.03 16.51
N ASP A 152 0.29 0.96 16.15
CA ASP A 152 0.80 -0.05 15.20
C ASP A 152 0.70 -1.47 15.76
N ALA A 153 0.81 -1.64 17.09
CA ALA A 153 0.60 -2.93 17.73
C ALA A 153 -0.85 -3.41 17.62
N TYR A 154 -1.83 -2.50 17.72
CA TYR A 154 -3.24 -2.85 17.53
C TYR A 154 -3.59 -3.18 16.08
N ILE A 155 -2.99 -2.48 15.12
CA ILE A 155 -3.13 -2.82 13.69
C ILE A 155 -2.60 -4.23 13.43
N LEU A 156 -1.39 -4.54 13.91
CA LEU A 156 -0.82 -5.87 13.73
C LEU A 156 -1.62 -6.95 14.46
N LYS A 157 -2.12 -6.64 15.67
CA LYS A 157 -3.01 -7.54 16.42
C LYS A 157 -4.29 -7.85 15.64
N GLY A 158 -4.91 -6.82 15.04
CA GLY A 158 -6.07 -6.98 14.18
C GLY A 158 -5.77 -7.78 12.91
N THR A 159 -4.60 -7.58 12.32
CA THR A 159 -4.11 -8.39 11.18
C THR A 159 -4.00 -9.86 11.55
N ASN A 160 -3.39 -10.20 12.69
CA ASN A 160 -3.26 -11.59 13.13
C ASN A 160 -4.63 -12.23 13.38
N TYR A 161 -5.55 -11.55 14.05
CA TYR A 161 -6.90 -12.09 14.26
C TYR A 161 -7.66 -12.30 12.96
N ARG A 162 -7.53 -11.38 11.99
CA ARG A 162 -8.12 -11.54 10.65
C ARG A 162 -7.55 -12.78 9.95
N LEU A 163 -6.24 -13.01 10.02
CA LEU A 163 -5.60 -14.21 9.44
C LEU A 163 -6.07 -15.50 10.13
N LYS A 164 -6.37 -15.44 11.44
CA LYS A 164 -7.01 -16.52 12.19
C LYS A 164 -8.53 -16.61 12.00
N GLN A 165 -9.10 -15.79 11.12
CA GLN A 165 -10.55 -15.68 10.85
C GLN A 165 -11.39 -15.30 12.08
N ASP A 166 -10.79 -14.74 13.12
CA ASP A 166 -11.50 -14.18 14.28
C ASP A 166 -11.90 -12.73 13.98
N LEU A 167 -13.00 -12.58 13.24
CA LEU A 167 -13.50 -11.28 12.79
C LEU A 167 -13.79 -10.34 13.97
N LYS A 168 -14.34 -10.86 15.07
CA LYS A 168 -14.71 -10.06 16.24
C LYS A 168 -13.48 -9.41 16.89
N LEU A 169 -12.43 -10.18 17.14
CA LEU A 169 -11.21 -9.65 17.74
C LEU A 169 -10.40 -8.79 16.75
N ALA A 170 -10.49 -9.08 15.45
CA ALA A 170 -9.92 -8.24 14.40
C ALA A 170 -10.57 -6.85 14.41
N ILE A 171 -11.90 -6.78 14.36
CA ILE A 171 -12.67 -5.53 14.40
C ILE A 171 -12.31 -4.74 15.66
N SER A 172 -12.39 -5.36 16.84
CA SER A 172 -12.07 -4.68 18.11
C SER A 172 -10.65 -4.10 18.15
N SER A 173 -9.68 -4.81 17.57
CA SER A 173 -8.29 -4.34 17.51
C SER A 173 -8.14 -3.13 16.58
N TYR A 174 -8.76 -3.15 15.39
CA TYR A 174 -8.72 -2.02 14.47
C TYR A 174 -9.55 -0.83 14.96
N GLU A 175 -10.68 -1.05 15.65
CA GLU A 175 -11.44 0.00 16.32
C GLU A 175 -10.57 0.72 17.36
N THR A 176 -9.81 -0.03 18.15
CA THR A 176 -8.86 0.55 19.10
C THR A 176 -7.78 1.36 18.37
N ALA A 177 -7.28 0.87 17.22
CA ALA A 177 -6.29 1.60 16.43
C ALA A 177 -6.81 2.96 15.92
N VAL A 178 -8.05 3.03 15.42
CA VAL A 178 -8.65 4.30 14.96
C VAL A 178 -9.06 5.22 16.11
N GLN A 179 -9.36 4.68 17.29
CA GLN A 179 -9.55 5.50 18.50
C GLN A 179 -8.24 6.16 18.94
N ILE A 180 -7.11 5.46 18.80
CA ILE A 180 -5.79 5.99 19.13
C ILE A 180 -5.33 7.01 18.08
N ASP A 181 -5.47 6.68 16.80
CA ASP A 181 -5.22 7.63 15.70
C ASP A 181 -6.39 7.66 14.71
N PRO A 182 -7.28 8.67 14.82
CA PRO A 182 -8.40 8.89 13.91
C PRO A 182 -8.01 9.26 12.47
N LYS A 183 -6.72 9.40 12.16
CA LYS A 183 -6.21 9.66 10.81
C LYS A 183 -5.59 8.43 10.15
N CYS A 184 -5.68 7.25 10.78
CA CYS A 184 -5.11 6.02 10.23
C CYS A 184 -5.99 5.44 9.12
N THR A 185 -5.80 5.92 7.88
CA THR A 185 -6.56 5.49 6.69
C THR A 185 -6.60 3.98 6.50
N MET A 186 -5.46 3.29 6.69
CA MET A 186 -5.36 1.84 6.52
C MET A 186 -6.19 1.05 7.54
N ALA A 187 -6.31 1.56 8.78
CA ALA A 187 -7.17 0.92 9.79
C ALA A 187 -8.67 1.08 9.43
N TYR A 188 -9.07 2.22 8.86
CA TYR A 188 -10.43 2.40 8.33
C TYR A 188 -10.73 1.47 7.16
N LEU A 189 -9.81 1.32 6.20
CA LEU A 189 -9.96 0.34 5.11
C LEU A 189 -10.10 -1.09 5.63
N SER A 190 -9.30 -1.45 6.63
CA SER A 190 -9.37 -2.77 7.26
C SER A 190 -10.70 -3.00 7.98
N LEU A 191 -11.19 -2.01 8.74
CA LEU A 191 -12.52 -2.06 9.35
C LEU A 191 -13.63 -2.18 8.31
N ALA A 192 -13.52 -1.45 7.21
CA ALA A 192 -14.53 -1.46 6.15
C ALA A 192 -14.75 -2.87 5.62
N VAL A 193 -13.67 -3.54 5.22
CA VAL A 193 -13.68 -4.94 4.76
C VAL A 193 -14.21 -5.87 5.86
N LEU A 194 -13.76 -5.71 7.11
CA LEU A 194 -14.17 -6.59 8.20
C LEU A 194 -15.66 -6.47 8.52
N TYR A 195 -16.24 -5.27 8.51
CA TYR A 195 -17.68 -5.11 8.70
C TYR A 195 -18.49 -5.69 7.54
N GLU A 196 -18.02 -5.56 6.29
CA GLU A 196 -18.65 -6.23 5.14
C GLU A 196 -18.65 -7.75 5.32
N LEU A 197 -17.50 -8.33 5.72
CA LEU A 197 -17.39 -9.76 6.02
C LEU A 197 -18.27 -10.20 7.19
N ASN A 198 -18.54 -9.30 8.14
CA ASN A 198 -19.44 -9.52 9.28
C ASN A 198 -20.93 -9.32 8.92
N GLY A 199 -21.25 -8.95 7.66
CA GLY A 199 -22.62 -8.69 7.20
C GLY A 199 -23.12 -7.26 7.42
N ASP A 200 -22.30 -6.38 8.00
CA ASP A 200 -22.62 -4.99 8.32
C ASP A 200 -22.20 -4.03 7.19
N ALA A 201 -22.67 -4.27 5.97
CA ALA A 201 -22.27 -3.51 4.77
C ALA A 201 -22.45 -1.98 4.92
N LYS A 202 -23.47 -1.53 5.67
CA LYS A 202 -23.67 -0.10 5.96
C LYS A 202 -22.51 0.50 6.75
N LEU A 203 -22.03 -0.21 7.77
CA LEU A 203 -20.91 0.25 8.59
C LEU A 203 -19.60 0.14 7.81
N GLY A 204 -19.46 -0.90 6.99
CA GLY A 204 -18.36 -1.02 6.03
C GLY A 204 -18.26 0.21 5.11
N MET A 205 -19.38 0.60 4.48
CA MET A 205 -19.46 1.77 3.62
C MET A 205 -19.11 3.08 4.34
N GLU A 206 -19.51 3.24 5.61
CA GLU A 206 -19.11 4.38 6.43
C GLU A 206 -17.58 4.44 6.57
N LYS A 207 -16.93 3.32 6.87
CA LYS A 207 -15.47 3.28 7.06
C LYS A 207 -14.69 3.50 5.77
N TYR A 208 -15.14 2.97 4.62
CA TYR A 208 -14.57 3.34 3.32
C TYR A 208 -14.71 4.84 3.03
N THR A 209 -15.87 5.42 3.36
CA THR A 209 -16.11 6.85 3.17
C THR A 209 -15.18 7.69 4.05
N THR A 210 -14.97 7.30 5.32
CA THR A 210 -14.00 7.97 6.20
C THR A 210 -12.58 7.87 5.66
N ALA A 211 -12.14 6.68 5.19
CA ALA A 211 -10.82 6.52 4.58
C ALA A 211 -10.64 7.47 3.38
N TYR A 212 -11.66 7.56 2.51
CA TYR A 212 -11.64 8.47 1.37
C TYR A 212 -11.64 9.96 1.74
N GLN A 213 -12.29 10.34 2.85
CA GLN A 213 -12.22 11.71 3.35
C GLN A 213 -10.82 12.08 3.88
N LEU A 214 -10.13 11.13 4.50
CA LEU A 214 -8.75 11.32 4.98
C LEU A 214 -7.76 11.44 3.80
N GLU A 215 -7.90 10.60 2.78
CA GLU A 215 -6.99 10.55 1.63
C GLU A 215 -7.73 10.57 0.28
N PRO A 216 -8.34 11.71 -0.09
CA PRO A 216 -9.23 11.80 -1.26
C PRO A 216 -8.51 11.71 -2.61
N LYS A 217 -7.18 11.58 -2.60
CA LYS A 217 -6.32 11.43 -3.79
C LYS A 217 -5.55 10.09 -3.79
N ASN A 218 -5.67 9.27 -2.76
CA ASN A 218 -5.06 7.96 -2.74
C ASN A 218 -5.88 7.01 -3.64
N THR A 219 -5.24 6.49 -4.68
CA THR A 219 -5.90 5.64 -5.68
C THR A 219 -6.41 4.33 -5.10
N GLU A 220 -5.71 3.73 -4.13
CA GLU A 220 -6.15 2.52 -3.43
C GLU A 220 -7.43 2.75 -2.63
N VAL A 221 -7.50 3.90 -1.94
CA VAL A 221 -8.68 4.28 -1.17
C VAL A 221 -9.88 4.57 -2.08
N ILE A 222 -9.64 5.27 -3.20
CA ILE A 222 -10.67 5.54 -4.20
C ILE A 222 -11.18 4.22 -4.80
N TYR A 223 -10.28 3.31 -5.14
CA TYR A 223 -10.61 1.99 -5.67
C TYR A 223 -11.48 1.21 -4.68
N ALA A 224 -11.06 1.11 -3.42
CA ALA A 224 -11.78 0.38 -2.39
C ALA A 224 -13.23 0.90 -2.21
N LEU A 225 -13.40 2.22 -2.13
CA LEU A 225 -14.74 2.82 -2.03
C LEU A 225 -15.56 2.61 -3.32
N ALA A 226 -14.95 2.74 -4.50
CA ALA A 226 -15.62 2.54 -5.78
C ALA A 226 -16.12 1.09 -5.93
N TYR A 227 -15.27 0.13 -5.60
CA TYR A 227 -15.60 -1.30 -5.63
C TYR A 227 -16.71 -1.66 -4.65
N ALA A 228 -16.67 -1.14 -3.42
CA ALA A 228 -17.74 -1.33 -2.45
C ALA A 228 -19.07 -0.75 -2.94
N LYS A 229 -19.04 0.45 -3.55
CA LYS A 229 -20.24 1.07 -4.14
C LYS A 229 -20.80 0.29 -5.31
N GLU A 230 -19.93 -0.26 -6.17
CA GLU A 230 -20.32 -1.12 -7.28
C GLU A 230 -21.03 -2.38 -6.78
N ASN A 231 -20.48 -3.07 -5.78
CA ASN A 231 -21.08 -4.27 -5.19
C ASN A 231 -22.44 -3.99 -4.52
N LEU A 232 -22.68 -2.77 -4.03
CA LEU A 232 -23.97 -2.34 -3.49
C LEU A 232 -24.94 -1.80 -4.57
N GLY A 233 -24.60 -1.92 -5.85
CA GLY A 233 -25.44 -1.44 -6.97
C GLY A 233 -25.45 0.09 -7.13
N GLN A 234 -24.57 0.82 -6.43
CA GLN A 234 -24.41 2.27 -6.56
C GLN A 234 -23.52 2.60 -7.77
N THR A 235 -23.82 2.01 -8.93
CA THR A 235 -23.00 1.99 -10.13
C THR A 235 -22.57 3.39 -10.61
N ASN A 236 -23.48 4.38 -10.58
CA ASN A 236 -23.14 5.73 -11.04
C ASN A 236 -22.09 6.41 -10.15
N GLU A 237 -22.15 6.19 -8.83
CA GLU A 237 -21.18 6.74 -7.90
C GLU A 237 -19.83 6.03 -8.03
N ALA A 238 -19.84 4.70 -8.17
CA ALA A 238 -18.64 3.90 -8.46
C ALA A 238 -17.94 4.38 -9.75
N MET A 239 -18.68 4.57 -10.86
CA MET A 239 -18.13 5.11 -12.10
C MET A 239 -17.47 6.47 -11.92
N ASN A 240 -18.04 7.36 -11.10
CA ASN A 240 -17.47 8.68 -10.85
C ASN A 240 -16.14 8.58 -10.09
N LEU A 241 -16.05 7.65 -9.14
CA LEU A 241 -14.81 7.38 -8.40
C LEU A 241 -13.75 6.75 -9.33
N TYR A 242 -14.08 5.75 -10.13
CA TYR A 242 -13.15 5.17 -11.11
C TYR A 242 -12.66 6.22 -12.13
N ARG A 243 -13.54 7.12 -12.60
CA ARG A 243 -13.12 8.25 -13.46
C ARG A 243 -12.18 9.21 -12.74
N LYS A 244 -12.42 9.48 -11.46
CA LYS A 244 -11.52 10.32 -10.65
C LYS A 244 -10.15 9.66 -10.50
N MET A 245 -10.14 8.36 -10.22
CA MET A 245 -8.92 7.55 -10.12
C MET A 245 -8.09 7.61 -11.41
N ALA A 246 -8.72 7.39 -12.57
CA ALA A 246 -8.07 7.48 -13.88
C ALA A 246 -7.54 8.89 -14.24
N ARG A 247 -8.05 9.96 -13.60
CA ARG A 247 -7.53 11.33 -13.75
C ARG A 247 -6.32 11.59 -12.85
N ILE A 248 -6.26 10.94 -11.69
CA ILE A 248 -5.14 11.06 -10.74
C ILE A 248 -3.95 10.27 -11.28
N ASP A 249 -4.22 9.04 -11.71
CA ASP A 249 -3.23 8.16 -12.29
C ASP A 249 -3.83 7.44 -13.50
N SER A 250 -3.41 7.86 -14.70
CA SER A 250 -3.86 7.27 -15.96
C SER A 250 -3.24 5.89 -16.24
N THR A 251 -2.26 5.45 -15.44
CA THR A 251 -1.61 4.15 -15.58
C THR A 251 -2.37 3.03 -14.85
N TYR A 252 -3.35 3.39 -14.00
CA TYR A 252 -4.13 2.41 -13.24
C TYR A 252 -5.20 1.75 -14.12
N ALA A 253 -4.84 0.61 -14.72
CA ALA A 253 -5.70 -0.11 -15.67
C ALA A 253 -7.05 -0.53 -15.06
N ASP A 254 -7.11 -0.87 -13.78
CA ASP A 254 -8.35 -1.31 -13.12
C ASP A 254 -9.46 -0.25 -13.15
N ALA A 255 -9.09 1.04 -13.12
CA ALA A 255 -10.08 2.12 -13.20
C ALA A 255 -10.85 2.07 -14.53
N PHE A 256 -10.13 1.88 -15.65
CA PHE A 256 -10.76 1.73 -16.95
C PHE A 256 -11.45 0.38 -17.11
N PHE A 257 -10.90 -0.68 -16.53
CA PHE A 257 -11.48 -2.02 -16.53
C PHE A 257 -12.87 -2.05 -15.87
N HIS A 258 -13.02 -1.49 -14.67
CA HIS A 258 -14.33 -1.48 -13.99
C HIS A 258 -15.33 -0.57 -14.69
N ILE A 259 -14.90 0.57 -15.25
CA ILE A 259 -15.78 1.38 -16.11
C ILE A 259 -16.27 0.56 -17.32
N ALA A 260 -15.39 -0.23 -17.95
CA ALA A 260 -15.76 -1.08 -19.07
C ALA A 260 -16.75 -2.17 -18.67
N ARG A 261 -16.53 -2.84 -17.53
CA ARG A 261 -17.46 -3.84 -16.97
C ARG A 261 -18.83 -3.26 -16.70
N ILE A 262 -18.90 -2.07 -16.12
CA ILE A 262 -20.16 -1.36 -15.90
C ILE A 262 -20.89 -1.07 -17.23
N TYR A 263 -20.17 -0.68 -18.29
CA TYR A 263 -20.78 -0.53 -19.62
C TYR A 263 -21.15 -1.86 -20.29
N GLN A 264 -20.54 -2.97 -19.90
CA GLN A 264 -20.89 -4.28 -20.46
C GLN A 264 -22.14 -4.83 -19.77
N TYR A 265 -22.15 -4.86 -18.44
CA TYR A 265 -23.14 -5.59 -17.66
C TYR A 265 -24.28 -4.73 -17.12
N ASP A 266 -24.00 -3.52 -16.60
CA ASP A 266 -25.01 -2.67 -15.97
C ASP A 266 -25.68 -1.71 -16.97
N LYS A 267 -24.92 -1.30 -17.99
CA LYS A 267 -25.34 -0.33 -19.02
C LYS A 267 -25.00 -0.87 -20.40
N PRO A 268 -25.66 -1.93 -20.90
CA PRO A 268 -25.24 -2.79 -22.01
C PRO A 268 -24.95 -2.04 -23.32
N GLN A 269 -23.81 -1.36 -23.35
CA GLN A 269 -23.32 -0.43 -24.35
C GLN A 269 -21.95 -0.96 -24.75
N LEU A 270 -21.97 -2.03 -25.54
CA LEU A 270 -20.80 -2.85 -25.85
C LEU A 270 -19.67 -2.03 -26.52
N ASP A 271 -19.99 -1.00 -27.30
CA ASP A 271 -18.98 -0.13 -27.91
C ASP A 271 -18.26 0.73 -26.86
N SER A 272 -18.98 1.23 -25.85
CA SER A 272 -18.40 1.90 -24.69
C SER A 272 -17.51 0.94 -23.89
N ALA A 273 -17.97 -0.30 -23.66
CA ALA A 273 -17.18 -1.33 -22.99
C ALA A 273 -15.87 -1.61 -23.74
N ILE A 274 -15.91 -1.84 -25.06
CA ILE A 274 -14.72 -2.02 -25.90
C ILE A 274 -13.76 -0.84 -25.77
N PHE A 275 -14.27 0.39 -25.84
CA PHE A 275 -13.45 1.60 -25.72
C PHE A 275 -12.68 1.64 -24.39
N TYR A 276 -13.35 1.35 -23.27
CA TYR A 276 -12.72 1.40 -21.96
C TYR A 276 -11.81 0.20 -21.70
N TYR A 277 -12.12 -1.01 -22.17
CA TYR A 277 -11.18 -2.14 -22.11
C TYR A 277 -9.90 -1.85 -22.90
N LYS A 278 -10.02 -1.24 -24.09
CA LYS A 278 -8.84 -0.79 -24.87
C LYS A 278 -8.03 0.28 -24.14
N LYS A 279 -8.67 1.17 -23.37
CA LYS A 279 -7.95 2.13 -22.51
C LYS A 279 -7.21 1.43 -21.37
N ALA A 280 -7.83 0.45 -20.72
CA ALA A 280 -7.17 -0.34 -19.68
C ALA A 280 -5.93 -1.06 -20.22
N ILE A 281 -6.04 -1.69 -21.40
CA ILE A 281 -4.93 -2.34 -22.12
C ILE A 281 -3.83 -1.33 -22.49
N LYS A 282 -4.21 -0.12 -22.90
CA LYS A 282 -3.22 0.94 -23.20
C LYS A 282 -2.47 1.38 -21.93
N ALA A 283 -3.15 1.43 -20.79
CA ALA A 283 -2.56 1.80 -19.51
C ALA A 283 -1.62 0.69 -18.98
N ASN A 284 -2.00 -0.58 -19.12
CA ASN A 284 -1.17 -1.73 -18.82
C ASN A 284 -1.35 -2.81 -19.92
N GLN A 285 -0.29 -3.00 -20.72
CA GLN A 285 -0.29 -3.93 -21.85
C GLN A 285 -0.31 -5.41 -21.42
N GLU A 286 -0.10 -5.70 -20.14
CA GLU A 286 -0.13 -7.05 -19.57
C GLU A 286 -1.40 -7.28 -18.72
N HIS A 287 -2.40 -6.40 -18.83
CA HIS A 287 -3.63 -6.51 -18.05
C HIS A 287 -4.58 -7.61 -18.58
N ILE A 288 -4.29 -8.86 -18.19
CA ILE A 288 -5.04 -10.07 -18.59
C ILE A 288 -6.57 -9.92 -18.44
N PRO A 289 -7.13 -9.40 -17.32
CA PRO A 289 -8.57 -9.28 -17.16
C PRO A 289 -9.23 -8.43 -18.24
N SER A 290 -8.58 -7.34 -18.70
CA SER A 290 -9.13 -6.50 -19.77
C SER A 290 -9.09 -7.18 -21.13
N TYR A 291 -8.05 -7.95 -21.44
CA TYR A 291 -8.04 -8.73 -22.68
C TYR A 291 -9.11 -9.82 -22.67
N HIS A 292 -9.24 -10.56 -21.57
CA HIS A 292 -10.26 -11.60 -21.45
C HIS A 292 -11.67 -11.01 -21.63
N ASN A 293 -12.00 -9.95 -20.89
CA ASN A 293 -13.33 -9.35 -20.98
C ASN A 293 -13.59 -8.63 -22.30
N LEU A 294 -12.57 -8.06 -22.95
CA LEU A 294 -12.70 -7.55 -24.32
C LEU A 294 -13.06 -8.68 -25.30
N GLY A 295 -12.46 -9.87 -25.13
CA GLY A 295 -12.86 -11.07 -25.87
C GLY A 295 -14.33 -11.42 -25.67
N LEU A 296 -14.81 -11.41 -24.41
CA LEU A 296 -16.22 -11.64 -24.09
C LEU A 296 -17.14 -10.63 -24.78
N VAL A 297 -16.80 -9.34 -24.79
CA VAL A 297 -17.60 -8.33 -25.49
C VAL A 297 -17.64 -8.57 -26.99
N TYR A 298 -16.53 -9.01 -27.60
CA TYR A 298 -16.52 -9.38 -29.01
C TYR A 298 -17.40 -10.62 -29.28
N GLU A 299 -17.41 -11.61 -28.39
CA GLU A 299 -18.36 -12.74 -28.48
C GLU A 299 -19.82 -12.28 -28.39
N GLU A 300 -20.15 -11.39 -27.46
CA GLU A 300 -21.50 -10.82 -27.31
C GLU A 300 -21.95 -10.06 -28.57
N LYS A 301 -21.01 -9.44 -29.30
CA LYS A 301 -21.24 -8.81 -30.61
C LYS A 301 -21.21 -9.80 -31.79
N ASN A 302 -21.02 -11.09 -31.54
CA ASN A 302 -20.82 -12.14 -32.55
C ASN A 302 -19.59 -11.91 -33.47
N ASP A 303 -18.61 -11.15 -33.02
CA ASP A 303 -17.33 -10.92 -33.70
C ASP A 303 -16.28 -11.95 -33.25
N ILE A 304 -16.48 -13.17 -33.71
CA ILE A 304 -15.68 -14.33 -33.29
C ILE A 304 -14.20 -14.17 -33.65
N THR A 305 -13.90 -13.47 -34.74
CA THR A 305 -12.52 -13.23 -35.19
C THR A 305 -11.76 -12.36 -34.19
N ASN A 306 -12.33 -11.22 -33.78
CA ASN A 306 -11.69 -10.36 -32.79
C ASN A 306 -11.70 -10.98 -31.39
N ALA A 307 -12.72 -11.77 -31.04
CA ALA A 307 -12.73 -12.53 -29.79
C ALA A 307 -11.53 -13.49 -29.70
N LEU A 308 -11.35 -14.37 -30.69
CA LEU A 308 -10.24 -15.32 -30.74
C LEU A 308 -8.88 -14.63 -30.78
N PHE A 309 -8.74 -13.53 -31.53
CA PHE A 309 -7.51 -12.75 -31.56
C PHE A 309 -7.15 -12.19 -30.17
N THR A 310 -8.15 -11.67 -29.46
CA THR A 310 -7.96 -11.10 -28.12
C THR A 310 -7.64 -12.18 -27.10
N TYR A 311 -8.32 -13.32 -27.15
CA TYR A 311 -8.02 -14.48 -26.31
C TYR A 311 -6.63 -15.07 -26.54
N ALA A 312 -6.15 -15.08 -27.79
CA ALA A 312 -4.79 -15.50 -28.09
C ALA A 312 -3.73 -14.63 -27.38
N LYS A 313 -4.03 -13.33 -27.14
CA LYS A 313 -3.15 -12.47 -26.34
C LYS A 313 -3.12 -12.88 -24.87
N VAL A 314 -4.28 -13.22 -24.29
CA VAL A 314 -4.36 -13.75 -22.91
C VAL A 314 -3.51 -15.01 -22.79
N LEU A 315 -3.73 -16.00 -23.66
CA LEU A 315 -3.03 -17.28 -23.59
C LEU A 315 -1.53 -17.19 -23.94
N LYS A 316 -1.10 -16.09 -24.58
CA LYS A 316 0.34 -15.81 -24.75
C LYS A 316 0.98 -15.33 -23.45
N MET A 317 0.26 -14.54 -22.65
CA MET A 317 0.76 -14.00 -21.37
C MET A 317 0.65 -15.03 -20.26
N ASP A 318 -0.50 -15.71 -20.19
CA ASP A 318 -0.78 -16.79 -19.26
C ASP A 318 -1.38 -17.97 -20.03
N PRO A 319 -0.53 -18.94 -20.45
CA PRO A 319 -0.98 -20.12 -21.15
C PRO A 319 -1.96 -20.98 -20.37
N ASP A 320 -2.11 -20.80 -19.05
CA ASP A 320 -2.98 -21.59 -18.17
C ASP A 320 -4.21 -20.85 -17.66
N TYR A 321 -4.49 -19.67 -18.19
CA TYR A 321 -5.67 -18.87 -17.82
C TYR A 321 -6.98 -19.59 -18.19
N ALA A 322 -7.55 -20.30 -17.21
CA ALA A 322 -8.63 -21.28 -17.39
C ALA A 322 -9.87 -20.69 -18.09
N LEU A 323 -10.33 -19.51 -17.66
CA LEU A 323 -11.51 -18.86 -18.22
C LEU A 323 -11.37 -18.62 -19.74
N THR A 324 -10.19 -18.22 -20.21
CA THR A 324 -9.98 -17.99 -21.65
C THR A 324 -9.86 -19.31 -22.42
N LYS A 325 -9.21 -20.34 -21.85
CA LYS A 325 -9.13 -21.66 -22.49
C LYS A 325 -10.53 -22.22 -22.77
N GLU A 326 -11.41 -22.15 -21.78
CA GLU A 326 -12.80 -22.60 -21.88
C GLU A 326 -13.53 -21.87 -23.01
N ARG A 327 -13.50 -20.53 -23.03
CA ARG A 327 -14.12 -19.73 -24.10
C ARG A 327 -13.60 -20.09 -25.50
N VAL A 328 -12.28 -20.25 -25.65
CA VAL A 328 -11.68 -20.61 -26.96
C VAL A 328 -12.10 -22.01 -27.41
N ALA A 329 -12.20 -22.97 -26.49
CA ALA A 329 -12.67 -24.32 -26.82
C ALA A 329 -14.12 -24.29 -27.30
N ASP A 330 -15.00 -23.58 -26.58
CA ASP A 330 -16.40 -23.40 -26.95
C ASP A 330 -16.57 -22.80 -28.35
N LEU A 331 -15.79 -21.76 -28.67
CA LEU A 331 -15.85 -21.09 -29.97
C LEU A 331 -15.35 -21.97 -31.13
N LYS A 332 -14.38 -22.86 -30.88
CA LYS A 332 -13.90 -23.80 -31.90
C LYS A 332 -14.91 -24.90 -32.18
N ASN A 333 -15.67 -25.33 -31.18
CA ASN A 333 -16.71 -26.36 -31.31
C ASN A 333 -17.99 -25.87 -32.00
N LYS A 334 -18.16 -24.55 -32.16
CA LYS A 334 -19.30 -23.92 -32.84
C LYS A 334 -19.07 -23.62 -34.33
N ARG A 335 -17.87 -23.90 -34.85
CA ARG A 335 -17.56 -23.88 -36.29
C ARG A 335 -17.82 -25.24 -36.89
#